data_AF-A0A1J9PYQ0-F1
#
_entry.id   AF-A0A1J9PYQ0-F1
#
_cell.length_a   1.000
_cell.length_b   1.000
_cell.length_c   1.000
_cell.angle_alpha   90.00
_cell.angle_beta   90.00
_cell.angle_gamma   90.00
#
_symmetry.space_group_name_H-M   'P 1'
#
loop_
_entity.id
_entity.type
_entity.pdbx_description
1 polymer ?
#
loop_
_entity_poly.entity_id
_entity_poly.type
_entity_poly.pdbx_seq_one_letter_code
_entity_poly.pdbx_strand_id
1 'polypeptide(L)'
;MEKSEKLSPPSDTHSVNGEEKGLLSLPAHSLPYDAVIRELGTDPEDGLSLMEAKRRLETYCPNQLDGCEGVSIVKILVRQVANAMML
;
A
#
# COMPACT_ATOMS: atom_id res chain seq x y z
N MET A 1 33.32 -23.91 28.44
CA MET A 1 31.86 -24.01 28.30
C MET A 1 31.37 -22.57 28.17
N GLU A 2 31.52 -21.90 27.02
CA GLU A 2 30.64 -22.07 25.83
C GLU A 2 29.19 -22.26 26.32
N LYS A 3 28.26 -21.32 26.17
CA LYS A 3 27.70 -20.70 24.96
C LYS A 3 26.45 -19.95 25.49
N SER A 4 25.94 -18.83 25.02
CA SER A 4 26.01 -18.14 23.74
C SER A 4 25.55 -16.69 23.94
N GLU A 5 26.32 -15.74 23.47
CA GLU A 5 25.79 -14.46 22.98
C GLU A 5 24.81 -14.77 21.85
N LYS A 6 23.55 -14.35 21.98
CA LYS A 6 22.61 -14.31 20.86
C LYS A 6 22.46 -12.86 20.43
N LEU A 7 23.29 -12.52 19.43
CA LEU A 7 23.20 -11.33 18.61
C LEU A 7 21.86 -11.31 17.84
N SER A 8 21.40 -10.10 17.58
CA SER A 8 20.08 -9.57 17.19
C SER A 8 19.43 -10.15 15.90
N PRO A 9 18.24 -9.64 15.53
CA PRO A 9 18.26 -8.54 14.58
C PRO A 9 17.51 -7.29 15.10
N PRO A 10 17.84 -6.10 14.57
CA PRO A 10 17.11 -4.88 14.89
C PRO A 10 15.66 -5.07 14.42
N SER A 11 14.70 -4.93 15.33
CA SER A 11 13.32 -4.72 14.93
C SER A 11 13.26 -3.34 14.29
N ASP A 12 13.31 -3.32 12.96
CA ASP A 12 13.20 -2.14 12.12
C ASP A 12 12.04 -1.27 12.60
N THR A 13 12.37 -0.17 13.26
CA THR A 13 11.49 0.97 13.41
C THR A 13 11.23 1.53 12.02
N HIS A 14 10.25 0.97 11.31
CA HIS A 14 9.52 1.76 10.31
C HIS A 14 8.67 2.76 11.09
N SER A 15 9.30 3.87 11.48
CA SER A 15 8.59 5.09 11.84
C SER A 15 7.91 5.63 10.59
N VAL A 16 6.74 5.08 10.26
CA VAL A 16 5.82 5.69 9.31
C VAL A 16 5.12 6.82 10.06
N ASN A 17 5.80 7.97 10.15
CA ASN A 17 5.16 9.23 10.47
C ASN A 17 4.34 9.68 9.26
N GLY A 18 3.20 9.01 9.08
CA GLY A 18 2.08 9.43 8.27
C GLY A 18 0.86 9.15 9.12
N GLU A 19 0.44 10.12 9.93
CA GLU A 19 -0.84 10.07 10.64
C GLU A 19 -1.99 10.29 9.65
N GLU A 20 -2.05 9.46 8.61
CA GLU A 20 -3.26 9.19 7.87
C GLU A 20 -3.99 8.11 8.66
N LYS A 21 -4.89 8.56 9.55
CA LYS A 21 -5.82 7.64 10.21
C LYS A 21 -6.59 6.92 9.12
N GLY A 22 -6.21 5.67 8.84
CA GLY A 22 -6.96 4.80 7.95
C GLY A 22 -8.41 4.73 8.41
N LEU A 23 -9.31 4.39 7.48
CA LEU A 23 -10.75 4.24 7.78
C LEU A 23 -11.05 3.22 8.90
N LEU A 24 -10.06 2.40 9.28
CA LEU A 24 -10.17 1.34 10.26
C LEU A 24 -9.17 1.55 11.40
N SER A 25 -9.55 1.10 12.59
CA SER A 25 -8.73 1.12 13.81
C SER A 25 -7.53 0.16 13.75
N LEU A 26 -7.69 -0.95 13.03
CA LEU A 26 -6.70 -2.00 12.80
C LEU A 26 -6.85 -2.50 11.35
N PRO A 27 -5.89 -3.30 10.82
CA PRO A 27 -6.08 -3.96 9.54
C PRO A 27 -7.39 -4.75 9.50
N ALA A 28 -8.12 -4.70 8.39
CA ALA A 28 -9.46 -5.30 8.27
C ALA A 28 -9.49 -6.79 8.65
N HIS A 29 -8.43 -7.54 8.32
CA HIS A 29 -8.32 -8.97 8.63
C HIS A 29 -8.05 -9.28 10.11
N SER A 30 -7.73 -8.27 10.91
CA SER A 30 -7.47 -8.37 12.35
C SER A 30 -8.67 -7.92 13.19
N LEU A 31 -9.74 -7.44 12.55
CA LEU A 31 -10.96 -6.99 13.20
C LEU A 31 -12.08 -8.02 13.03
N PRO A 32 -13.00 -8.14 14.01
CA PRO A 32 -14.22 -8.92 13.81
C PRO A 32 -15.09 -8.24 12.75
N TYR A 33 -15.85 -9.05 12.01
CA TYR A 33 -16.59 -8.58 10.83
C TYR A 33 -17.59 -7.45 11.14
N ASP A 34 -18.23 -7.47 12.31
CA ASP A 34 -19.17 -6.45 12.75
C ASP A 34 -18.49 -5.10 13.00
N ALA A 35 -17.25 -5.11 13.52
CA ALA A 35 -16.46 -3.91 13.70
C ALA A 35 -16.06 -3.31 12.36
N VAL A 36 -15.69 -4.14 11.38
CA VAL A 36 -15.35 -3.68 10.02
C VAL A 36 -16.56 -3.01 9.37
N ILE A 37 -17.75 -3.63 9.43
CA ILE A 37 -18.99 -3.07 8.87
C ILE A 37 -19.32 -1.71 9.53
N ARG A 38 -19.22 -1.65 10.86
CA ARG A 38 -19.50 -0.44 11.65
C ARG A 38 -18.51 0.69 11.36
N GLU A 39 -17.22 0.38 11.33
CA GLU A 39 -16.15 1.37 11.07
C GLU A 39 -16.18 1.87 9.62
N LEU A 40 -16.47 1.00 8.65
CA LEU A 40 -16.63 1.41 7.25
C LEU A 40 -17.99 2.05 6.95
N GLY A 41 -18.95 2.00 7.86
CA GLY A 41 -20.30 2.54 7.67
C GLY A 41 -21.01 1.94 6.46
N THR A 42 -20.88 0.63 6.25
CA THR A 42 -21.51 -0.10 5.13
C THR A 42 -22.69 -0.90 5.63
N ASP A 43 -23.64 -1.21 4.76
CA ASP A 43 -24.64 -2.24 5.04
C ASP A 43 -24.10 -3.62 4.63
N PRO A 44 -24.27 -4.69 5.44
CA PRO A 44 -23.79 -6.02 5.10
C PRO A 44 -24.55 -6.70 3.95
N GLU A 45 -25.83 -6.37 3.75
CA GLU A 45 -26.68 -7.00 2.75
C GLU A 45 -26.79 -6.13 1.48
N ASP A 46 -27.02 -4.83 1.66
CA ASP A 46 -27.26 -3.87 0.59
C ASP A 46 -25.98 -3.11 0.16
N GLY A 47 -24.89 -3.20 0.93
CA GLY A 47 -23.61 -2.56 0.63
C GLY A 47 -23.61 -1.04 0.84
N LEU A 48 -23.06 -0.30 -0.14
CA LEU A 48 -22.99 1.17 -0.11
C LEU A 48 -24.08 1.78 -0.96
N SER A 49 -24.71 2.85 -0.45
CA SER A 49 -25.62 3.66 -1.26
C SER A 49 -24.88 4.34 -2.42
N LEU A 50 -25.58 4.59 -3.53
CA LEU A 50 -25.02 5.29 -4.70
C LEU A 50 -24.46 6.67 -4.34
N MET A 51 -25.07 7.36 -3.38
CA MET A 51 -24.63 8.66 -2.92
C MET A 51 -23.30 8.57 -2.18
N GLU A 52 -23.17 7.62 -1.25
CA GLU A 52 -21.93 7.41 -0.49
C GLU A 52 -20.82 6.86 -1.38
N ALA A 53 -21.12 5.95 -2.31
CA ALA A 53 -20.15 5.46 -3.28
C ALA A 53 -19.59 6.59 -4.16
N LYS A 54 -20.45 7.50 -4.65
CA LYS A 54 -20.01 8.69 -5.41
C LYS A 54 -19.16 9.62 -4.56
N ARG A 55 -19.58 9.90 -3.33
CA ARG A 55 -18.80 10.73 -2.39
C ARG A 55 -17.41 10.14 -2.14
N ARG A 56 -17.29 8.82 -1.96
CA ARG A 56 -15.99 8.14 -1.80
C ARG A 56 -15.15 8.22 -3.07
N LEU A 57 -15.74 8.07 -4.25
CA LEU A 57 -15.03 8.21 -5.52
C LEU A 57 -14.46 9.62 -5.70
N GLU A 58 -15.20 10.65 -5.30
CA GLU A 58 -14.73 12.04 -5.32
C GLU A 58 -13.63 12.30 -4.26
N THR A 59 -13.71 11.63 -3.12
CA THR A 59 -12.75 11.80 -2.00
C THR A 59 -11.43 11.07 -2.24
N TYR A 60 -11.49 9.83 -2.74
CA TYR A 60 -10.35 8.92 -2.84
C TYR A 60 -9.86 8.70 -4.27
N CYS A 61 -10.49 9.35 -5.25
CA CYS A 61 -10.25 9.15 -6.68
C CYS A 61 -10.60 7.70 -7.14
N PRO A 62 -10.54 7.42 -8.45
CA PRO A 62 -10.72 6.06 -8.96
C PRO A 62 -9.70 5.09 -8.37
N ASN A 63 -10.14 3.87 -8.04
CA ASN A 63 -9.24 2.77 -7.66
C ASN A 63 -8.51 2.23 -8.91
N GLN A 64 -7.64 3.05 -9.46
CA GLN A 64 -6.81 2.71 -10.59
C GLN A 64 -5.37 3.07 -10.23
N LEU A 65 -4.49 2.10 -10.43
CA LEU A 65 -3.06 2.36 -10.37
C LEU A 65 -2.70 3.14 -11.64
N ASP A 66 -2.11 4.32 -11.47
CA ASP A 66 -1.54 5.03 -12.60
C ASP A 66 -0.56 4.11 -13.33
N GLY A 67 -0.67 4.09 -14.65
CA GLY A 67 0.26 3.34 -15.48
C GLY A 67 1.68 3.80 -15.12
N CYS A 68 2.54 2.85 -14.73
CA CYS A 68 3.94 3.16 -14.55
C CYS A 68 4.45 3.76 -15.87
N GLU A 69 5.11 4.92 -15.81
CA GLU A 69 5.70 5.54 -16.99
C GLU A 69 6.50 4.47 -17.74
N GLY A 70 6.05 4.13 -18.95
CA GLY A 70 6.65 3.06 -19.73
C GLY A 70 8.14 3.34 -19.90
N VAL A 71 8.98 2.34 -19.66
CA VAL A 71 10.41 2.49 -19.90
C VAL A 71 10.64 2.85 -21.37
N SER A 72 11.22 4.02 -21.63
CA SER A 72 11.50 4.45 -23.00
C SER A 72 12.47 3.48 -23.66
N ILE A 73 12.04 2.82 -24.74
CA ILE A 73 12.86 1.91 -25.54
C ILE A 73 14.15 2.61 -26.00
N VAL A 74 14.07 3.89 -26.36
CA VAL A 74 15.24 4.69 -26.74
C VAL A 74 16.22 4.82 -25.59
N LYS A 75 15.76 5.11 -24.36
CA LYS A 75 16.62 5.17 -23.16
C LYS A 75 17.28 3.81 -22.87
N ILE A 76 16.59 2.71 -23.13
CA ILE A 76 17.12 1.35 -22.94
C ILE A 76 18.24 1.06 -23.94
N LEU A 77 18.03 1.33 -25.23
CA LEU A 77 19.02 1.07 -26.28
C LEU A 77 20.29 1.91 -26.08
N VAL A 78 20.17 3.18 -25.69
CA VAL A 78 21.34 4.02 -25.38
C VAL A 78 22.15 3.43 -24.23
N ARG A 79 21.49 2.95 -23.17
CA ARG A 79 22.20 2.28 -22.05
C ARG A 79 22.87 0.98 -22.47
N GLN A 80 22.27 0.19 -23.34
CA GLN A 80 22.88 -1.03 -23.86
C GLN A 80 24.16 -0.74 -24.63
N VAL A 81 24.15 0.28 -25.48
CA VAL A 81 25.31 0.67 -26.28
C VAL A 81 26.38 1.35 -25.43
N ALA A 82 26.00 2.25 -24.51
CA ALA A 82 26.95 2.94 -23.63
C ALA A 82 27.65 2.00 -22.64
N ASN A 83 26.91 1.06 -22.04
CA ASN A 83 27.49 0.08 -21.11
C ASN A 83 28.28 -1.03 -21.83
N ALA A 84 27.99 -1.30 -23.10
CA ALA A 84 28.78 -2.23 -23.91
C ALA A 84 30.07 -1.60 -24.47
N MET A 85 30.16 -0.27 -24.54
CA MET A 85 31.33 0.45 -25.11
C MET A 85 32.26 1.08 -24.05
N MET A 86 31.94 0.98 -22.76
CA MET A 86 32.85 1.28 -21.63
C MET A 86 33.26 -0.04 -20.96
N LEU A 87 34.40 -0.60 -21.37
CA LEU A 87 35.15 -1.59 -20.57
C LEU A 87 36.19 -0.85 -19.73
#